data_AF-A0A143XKD4-F1
#
_entry.id   AF-A0A143XKD4-F1
#
_cell.length_a   1.000
_cell.length_b   1.000
_cell.length_c   1.000
_cell.angle_alpha   90.00
_cell.angle_beta   90.00
_cell.angle_gamma   90.00
#
_symmetry.space_group_name_H-M   'P 1'
#
loop_
_entity.id
_entity.type
_entity.pdbx_description
1 polymer ?
#
loop_
_entity_poly.entity_id
_entity_poly.type
_entity_poly.pdbx_seq_one_letter_code
_entity_poly.pdbx_strand_id
1 'polypeptide(L)'
;MAETNTINIVHAGNELDIKRIDEELKALILSPEGTIPGSRNFGLAGEFLSRPPNEAVNIFAMELEEKVETFIPEITIANVEGNFGSDIEGMRMTIYVEGADDS
;
A
#
# COMPACT_ATOMS: atom_id res chain seq x y z
N MET A 1 1.93 18.24 16.50
CA MET A 1 2.11 16.80 16.30
C MET A 1 0.78 16.27 15.82
N ALA A 2 0.70 15.82 14.57
CA ALA A 2 -0.51 15.19 14.04
C ALA A 2 -0.07 13.95 13.29
N GLU A 3 -0.03 12.82 14.00
CA GLU A 3 -0.08 11.50 13.40
C GLU A 3 -1.55 11.15 13.21
N THR A 4 -1.95 10.87 11.98
CA THR A 4 -3.16 10.07 11.75
C THR A 4 -2.98 9.27 10.46
N ASN A 5 -2.45 8.06 10.60
CA ASN A 5 -2.51 7.00 9.59
C ASN A 5 -3.88 6.33 9.71
N THR A 6 -4.79 6.57 8.77
CA THR A 6 -6.05 5.81 8.70
C THR A 6 -6.14 5.08 7.37
N ILE A 7 -6.02 3.75 7.44
CA ILE A 7 -6.31 2.81 6.35
C ILE A 7 -7.66 2.17 6.69
N ASN A 8 -8.64 2.27 5.79
CA ASN A 8 -9.96 1.64 5.92
C ASN A 8 -10.11 0.57 4.83
N ILE A 9 -10.32 -0.67 5.25
CA ILE A 9 -10.52 -1.84 4.37
C ILE A 9 -11.94 -2.38 4.63
N VAL A 10 -12.77 -2.50 3.60
CA VAL A 10 -14.12 -3.08 3.66
C VAL A 10 -14.17 -4.29 2.72
N HIS A 11 -14.67 -5.44 3.19
CA HIS A 11 -14.61 -6.70 2.43
C HIS A 11 -15.94 -7.47 2.31
N ALA A 12 -16.05 -8.24 1.23
CA ALA A 12 -17.06 -9.29 0.97
C ALA A 12 -16.36 -10.57 0.44
N GLY A 13 -16.08 -11.56 1.30
CA GLY A 13 -15.68 -12.93 0.88
C GLY A 13 -14.52 -13.60 1.67
N ASN A 14 -14.76 -14.82 2.15
CA ASN A 14 -13.99 -15.78 2.98
C ASN A 14 -12.51 -15.57 3.41
N GLU A 15 -12.33 -15.71 4.73
CA GLU A 15 -11.22 -16.26 5.54
C GLU A 15 -9.75 -15.84 5.29
N LEU A 16 -9.51 -14.69 4.66
CA LEU A 16 -8.23 -13.98 4.87
C LEU A 16 -8.18 -13.45 6.31
N ASP A 17 -7.05 -13.63 7.00
CA ASP A 17 -6.79 -12.93 8.26
C ASP A 17 -6.54 -11.45 7.95
N ILE A 18 -7.63 -10.70 7.79
CA ILE A 18 -7.62 -9.29 7.38
C ILE A 18 -6.75 -8.45 8.31
N LYS A 19 -6.68 -8.80 9.61
CA LYS A 19 -5.81 -8.08 10.54
C LYS A 19 -4.35 -8.31 10.21
N ARG A 20 -3.96 -9.56 9.94
CA ARG A 20 -2.59 -9.87 9.51
C ARG A 20 -2.26 -9.16 8.20
N ILE A 21 -3.12 -9.25 7.19
CA ILE A 21 -2.90 -8.61 5.88
C ILE A 21 -2.79 -7.08 6.03
N ASP A 22 -3.64 -6.46 6.85
CA ASP A 22 -3.57 -5.02 7.15
C ASP A 22 -2.25 -4.65 7.83
N GLU A 23 -1.78 -5.45 8.80
CA GLU A 23 -0.49 -5.24 9.47
C GLU A 23 0.69 -5.42 8.51
N GLU A 24 0.65 -6.42 7.64
CA GLU A 24 1.70 -6.69 6.63
C GLU A 24 1.76 -5.58 5.58
N LEU A 25 0.61 -5.13 5.04
CA LEU A 25 0.54 -4.00 4.11
C LEU A 25 1.06 -2.72 4.76
N LYS A 26 0.69 -2.44 6.02
CA LYS A 26 1.21 -1.29 6.76
C LYS A 26 2.73 -1.39 6.93
N ALA A 27 3.23 -2.54 7.33
CA ALA A 27 4.66 -2.76 7.50
C ALA A 27 5.42 -2.53 6.19
N LEU A 28 4.88 -3.05 5.07
CA LEU A 28 5.45 -2.87 3.74
C LEU A 28 5.47 -1.40 3.31
N ILE A 29 4.33 -0.71 3.41
CA ILE A 29 4.18 0.69 2.97
C ILE A 29 5.02 1.66 3.82
N LEU A 30 5.11 1.42 5.14
CA LEU A 30 5.83 2.31 6.06
C LEU A 30 7.34 2.06 6.10
N SER A 31 7.81 0.99 5.47
CA SER A 31 9.24 0.66 5.43
C SER A 31 9.87 1.22 4.16
N PRO A 32 10.92 2.04 4.26
CA PRO A 32 11.68 2.44 3.08
C PRO A 32 12.54 1.27 2.57
N GLU A 33 12.55 1.07 1.26
CA GLU A 33 13.36 0.03 0.62
C GLU A 33 14.85 0.21 0.93
N GLY A 34 15.56 -0.91 1.08
CA GLY A 34 17.01 -0.94 1.32
C GLY A 34 17.42 -0.75 2.78
N THR A 35 16.46 -0.45 3.68
CA THR A 35 16.74 -0.17 5.09
C THR A 35 16.87 -1.41 5.97
N ILE A 36 16.26 -2.53 5.58
CA ILE A 36 16.29 -3.79 6.35
C ILE A 36 17.51 -4.64 5.92
N PRO A 37 18.47 -4.92 6.83
CA PRO A 37 19.58 -5.81 6.53
C PRO A 37 19.11 -7.23 6.18
N GLY A 38 19.64 -7.81 5.11
CA GLY A 38 19.26 -9.15 4.64
C GLY A 38 17.93 -9.21 3.85
N SER A 39 17.13 -8.14 3.88
CA SER A 39 15.90 -8.01 3.08
C SER A 39 15.82 -6.62 2.46
N ARG A 40 16.83 -6.28 1.64
CA ARG A 40 16.95 -4.94 1.06
C ARG A 40 15.84 -4.59 0.08
N ASN A 41 15.11 -5.57 -0.45
CA ASN A 41 14.01 -5.35 -1.37
C ASN A 41 12.66 -5.14 -0.67
N PHE A 42 12.60 -5.31 0.66
CA PHE A 42 11.37 -5.08 1.42
C PHE A 42 11.12 -3.59 1.60
N GLY A 43 9.86 -3.19 1.48
CA GLY A 43 9.43 -1.80 1.58
C GLY A 43 9.24 -1.13 0.22
N LEU A 44 8.93 0.15 0.26
CA LEU A 44 8.78 1.02 -0.91
C LEU A 44 10.03 1.91 -1.09
N ALA A 45 10.56 1.99 -2.30
CA ALA A 45 11.53 2.99 -2.76
C ALA A 45 11.03 4.42 -2.53
N GLY A 46 9.72 4.66 -2.63
CA GLY A 46 9.11 5.94 -2.23
C GLY A 46 9.22 7.05 -3.27
N GLU A 47 9.49 6.72 -4.55
CA GLU A 47 9.65 7.73 -5.61
C GLU A 47 8.40 8.63 -5.75
N PHE A 48 7.21 8.05 -5.53
CA PHE A 48 5.91 8.74 -5.60
C PHE A 48 5.80 9.95 -4.68
N LEU A 49 6.54 10.00 -3.56
CA LEU A 49 6.50 11.11 -2.59
C LEU A 49 7.01 12.43 -3.18
N SER A 50 7.81 12.36 -4.25
CA SER A 50 8.38 13.53 -4.93
C SER A 50 7.60 13.97 -6.17
N ARG A 51 6.51 13.27 -6.49
CA ARG A 51 5.78 13.41 -7.76
C ARG A 51 4.52 14.24 -7.59
N PRO A 52 4.04 14.90 -8.66
CA PRO A 52 2.72 15.52 -8.67
C PRO A 52 1.63 14.49 -8.32
N PRO A 53 0.54 14.91 -7.66
CA PRO A 53 -0.59 14.06 -7.28
C PRO A 53 -1.04 13.01 -8.32
N ASN A 54 -1.26 13.45 -9.55
CA ASN A 54 -1.72 12.61 -10.65
C ASN A 54 -0.71 11.51 -11.05
N GLU A 55 0.59 11.76 -10.87
CA GLU A 55 1.65 10.79 -11.15
C GLU A 55 1.94 9.91 -9.93
N ALA A 56 1.84 10.48 -8.73
CA ALA A 56 2.14 9.81 -7.47
C ALA A 56 1.28 8.56 -7.24
N VAL A 57 -0.02 8.61 -7.55
CA VAL A 57 -0.93 7.45 -7.38
C VAL A 57 -0.52 6.29 -8.28
N ASN A 58 -0.24 6.57 -9.55
CA ASN A 58 0.13 5.51 -10.49
C ASN A 58 1.47 4.87 -10.12
N ILE A 59 2.46 5.69 -9.73
CA ILE A 59 3.78 5.19 -9.30
C ILE A 59 3.64 4.37 -8.02
N PHE A 60 2.88 4.87 -7.04
CA PHE A 60 2.60 4.13 -5.82
C PHE A 60 1.89 2.81 -6.08
N ALA A 61 0.88 2.80 -6.97
CA ALA A 61 0.12 1.60 -7.29
C ALA A 61 0.99 0.51 -7.92
N MET A 62 1.79 0.87 -8.94
CA MET A 62 2.71 -0.07 -9.60
C MET A 62 3.73 -0.64 -8.60
N GLU A 63 4.34 0.24 -7.81
CA GLU A 63 5.34 -0.16 -6.83
C GLU A 63 4.74 -1.07 -5.74
N LEU A 64 3.54 -0.73 -5.25
CA LEU A 64 2.83 -1.54 -4.27
C LEU A 64 2.45 -2.91 -4.83
N GLU A 65 1.98 -2.97 -6.07
CA GLU A 65 1.61 -4.22 -6.75
C GLU A 65 2.80 -5.19 -6.84
N GLU A 66 3.96 -4.72 -7.32
CA GLU A 66 5.19 -5.52 -7.41
C GLU A 66 5.63 -6.07 -6.04
N LYS A 67 5.53 -5.24 -5.00
CA LYS A 67 5.94 -5.61 -3.65
C LYS A 67 4.94 -6.56 -2.99
N VAL A 68 3.65 -6.36 -3.19
CA VAL A 68 2.60 -7.25 -2.67
C VAL A 68 2.70 -8.63 -3.29
N GLU A 69 2.93 -8.74 -4.61
CA GLU A 69 3.14 -10.03 -5.27
C GLU A 69 4.32 -10.82 -4.65
N THR A 70 5.35 -10.11 -4.20
CA THR A 70 6.54 -10.73 -3.60
C THR A 70 6.36 -11.08 -2.11
N PHE A 71 5.75 -10.19 -1.33
CA PHE A 71 5.78 -10.24 0.14
C PHE A 71 4.45 -10.63 0.79
N ILE A 72 3.32 -10.46 0.11
CA ILE A 72 1.97 -10.78 0.59
C ILE A 72 1.19 -11.47 -0.54
N PRO A 73 1.64 -12.65 -0.99
CA PRO A 73 1.11 -13.31 -2.19
C PRO A 73 -0.34 -13.80 -2.03
N GLU A 74 -0.91 -13.73 -0.83
CA GLU A 74 -2.32 -14.11 -0.61
C GLU A 74 -3.31 -13.06 -1.11
N ILE A 75 -2.84 -11.88 -1.52
CA ILE A 75 -3.67 -10.80 -2.05
C ILE A 75 -3.10 -10.22 -3.34
N THR A 76 -3.97 -9.53 -4.09
CA THR A 76 -3.60 -8.68 -5.22
C THR A 76 -4.13 -7.26 -5.00
N ILE A 77 -3.52 -6.27 -5.65
CA ILE A 77 -4.00 -4.88 -5.63
C ILE A 77 -5.03 -4.71 -6.74
N ALA A 78 -6.29 -4.54 -6.37
CA ALA A 78 -7.38 -4.34 -7.33
C ALA A 78 -7.47 -2.90 -7.83
N ASN A 79 -7.22 -1.92 -6.95
CA ASN A 79 -7.22 -0.50 -7.31
C ASN A 79 -6.51 0.34 -6.23
N VAL A 80 -6.01 1.52 -6.63
CA VAL A 80 -5.57 2.56 -5.71
C VAL A 80 -6.18 3.90 -6.09
N GLU A 81 -6.82 4.55 -5.14
CA GLU A 81 -7.41 5.88 -5.32
C GLU A 81 -6.68 6.92 -4.46
N GLY A 82 -6.23 8.01 -5.10
CA GLY A 82 -5.68 9.17 -4.40
C GLY A 82 -6.72 10.26 -4.21
N ASN A 83 -6.99 10.62 -2.96
CA ASN A 83 -7.73 11.83 -2.62
C ASN A 83 -6.76 12.93 -2.17
N PHE A 84 -6.66 13.96 -3.01
CA PHE A 84 -5.84 15.12 -2.77
C PHE A 84 -6.77 16.25 -2.33
N GLY A 85 -6.89 16.41 -1.01
CA GLY A 85 -7.62 17.54 -0.45
C GLY A 85 -7.05 18.86 -0.93
N SER A 86 -7.89 19.88 -1.04
CA SER A 86 -7.49 21.24 -1.42
C SER A 86 -6.77 22.01 -0.29
N ASP A 87 -6.66 21.43 0.90
CA ASP A 87 -6.05 22.03 2.09
C ASP A 87 -5.10 21.05 2.79
N ILE A 88 -4.27 21.62 3.68
CA ILE A 88 -3.10 21.13 4.47
C ILE A 88 -3.13 19.67 5.00
N GLU A 89 -4.25 18.94 4.89
CA GLU A 89 -4.32 17.50 5.10
C GLU A 89 -3.69 16.78 3.89
N GLY A 90 -2.54 16.14 4.12
CA GLY A 90 -1.74 15.49 3.07
C GLY A 90 -2.48 14.46 2.21
N MET A 91 -1.73 13.85 1.30
CA MET A 91 -2.22 12.84 0.36
C MET A 91 -2.89 11.66 1.10
N ARG A 92 -4.18 11.43 0.84
CA ARG A 92 -4.89 10.23 1.30
C ARG A 92 -4.95 9.22 0.15
N MET A 93 -4.53 8.00 0.42
CA MET A 93 -4.65 6.88 -0.53
C MET A 93 -5.59 5.83 0.04
N THR A 94 -6.51 5.35 -0.79
CA THR A 94 -7.37 4.20 -0.51
C THR A 94 -6.90 3.04 -1.38
N ILE A 95 -6.58 1.91 -0.75
CA ILE A 95 -6.08 0.71 -1.42
C ILE A 95 -7.18 -0.34 -1.37
N TYR A 96 -7.54 -0.87 -2.53
CA TYR A 96 -8.50 -1.95 -2.69
C TYR A 96 -7.72 -3.23 -2.99
N VAL A 97 -8.00 -4.27 -2.21
CA VAL A 97 -7.31 -5.56 -2.31
C VAL A 97 -8.32 -6.67 -2.54
N GLU A 98 -7.91 -7.67 -3.30
CA GLU A 98 -8.66 -8.90 -3.55
C GLU A 98 -7.82 -10.09 -3.10
N GLY A 99 -8.48 -11.18 -2.69
CA GLY A 99 -7.76 -12.43 -2.45
C GLY A 99 -7.15 -12.93 -3.75
N ALA A 100 -5.90 -13.38 -3.71
CA ALA A 100 -5.30 -14.09 -4.82
C ALA A 100 -5.95 -15.49 -4.89
N ASP A 101 -7.14 -15.58 -5.50
CA ASP A 101 -7.72 -16.88 -5.85
C ASP A 101 -6.75 -17.54 -6.85
N ASP A 102 -6.33 -18.79 -6.54
CA ASP A 102 -5.55 -19.63 -7.45
C ASP A 102 -6.27 -19.66 -8.81
N SER A 103 -5.73 -18.89 -9.77
CA SER A 103 -6.31 -18.68 -11.11
C SER A 103 -6.31 -19.96 -11.95
#